data_AF-A0A4U9DFN0-F1
#
_entry.id   AF-A0A4U9DFN0-F1
#
_cell.length_a   1.000
_cell.length_b   1.000
_cell.length_c   1.000
_cell.angle_alpha   90.00
_cell.angle_beta   90.00
_cell.angle_gamma   90.00
#
_symmetry.space_group_name_H-M   'P 1'
#
loop_
_entity.id
_entity.type
_entity.pdbx_description
1 polymer ?
#
loop_
_entity_poly.entity_id
_entity_poly.type
_entity_poly.pdbx_seq_one_letter_code
_entity_poly.pdbx_strand_id
1 'polypeptide(L)'
;MLHVHTVNATVLSRIEKSGTLALQGYEMQKTLTGQHSHLDTVPVAIFDNDQDIDALAARIEDYAQTHPLRYGFLLRGHGLTCWGKDINEARRQLEGLEFLFECELMRRRYERD
;
A
#
# COMPACT_ATOMS: atom_id res chain seq x y z
N MET A 1 -11.96 -4.77 -7.02
CA MET A 1 -11.16 -4.77 -5.79
C MET A 1 -10.49 -6.12 -5.64
N LEU A 2 -9.27 -6.17 -5.14
CA LEU A 2 -8.51 -7.38 -4.78
C LEU A 2 -8.01 -7.23 -3.34
N HIS A 3 -7.88 -8.35 -2.65
CA HIS A 3 -7.35 -8.42 -1.30
C HIS A 3 -6.38 -9.59 -1.18
N VAL A 4 -5.20 -9.36 -0.63
CA VAL A 4 -4.15 -10.39 -0.48
C VAL A 4 -3.43 -10.27 0.87
N HIS A 5 -2.89 -11.40 1.32
CA HIS A 5 -2.12 -11.54 2.56
C HIS A 5 -0.68 -11.96 2.28
N THR A 6 0.02 -11.23 1.42
CA THR A 6 1.40 -11.59 1.08
C THR A 6 2.32 -11.35 2.27
N VAL A 7 3.48 -12.01 2.26
CA VAL A 7 4.53 -11.81 3.26
C VAL A 7 4.98 -10.35 3.26
N ASN A 8 5.19 -9.75 2.09
CA ASN A 8 5.66 -8.38 1.96
C ASN A 8 4.68 -7.38 2.58
N ALA A 9 3.39 -7.44 2.22
CA ALA A 9 2.35 -6.58 2.79
C ALA A 9 2.22 -6.78 4.31
N THR A 10 2.21 -8.03 4.77
CA THR A 10 2.05 -8.37 6.19
C THR A 10 3.23 -7.87 7.03
N VAL A 11 4.46 -8.11 6.58
CA VAL A 11 5.67 -7.74 7.34
C VAL A 11 5.92 -6.24 7.26
N LEU A 12 5.86 -5.66 6.06
CA LEU A 12 6.15 -4.25 5.87
C LEU A 12 5.16 -3.36 6.62
N SER A 13 3.87 -3.71 6.60
CA SER A 13 2.86 -3.00 7.40
C SER A 13 3.11 -3.07 8.90
N ARG A 14 3.82 -4.07 9.43
CA ARG A 14 4.19 -4.14 10.85
C ARG A 14 5.47 -3.39 11.20
N ILE A 15 6.42 -3.32 10.25
CA ILE A 15 7.70 -2.64 10.45
C ILE A 15 7.53 -1.12 10.35
N GLU A 16 6.66 -0.65 9.43
CA GLU A 16 6.38 0.76 9.27
C GLU A 16 5.65 1.32 10.48
N LYS A 17 6.25 2.30 11.18
CA LYS A 17 5.67 2.86 12.42
C LYS A 17 4.67 3.96 12.15
N SER A 18 4.78 4.63 11.01
CA SER A 18 3.83 5.67 10.61
C SER A 18 2.52 5.06 10.08
N GLY A 19 1.52 5.92 9.89
CA GLY A 19 0.26 5.58 9.23
C GLY A 19 0.36 5.53 7.70
N THR A 20 1.53 5.78 7.11
CA THR A 20 1.71 5.85 5.66
C THR A 20 3.08 5.34 5.25
N LEU A 21 3.10 4.32 4.40
CA LEU A 21 4.31 3.89 3.71
C LEU A 21 4.58 4.82 2.53
N ALA A 22 5.74 5.47 2.50
CA ALA A 22 6.18 6.29 1.39
C ALA A 22 7.07 5.49 0.43
N LEU A 23 6.62 5.29 -0.80
CA LEU A 23 7.40 4.65 -1.87
C LEU A 23 7.92 5.73 -2.82
N GLN A 24 9.22 5.75 -3.10
CA GLN A 24 9.83 6.75 -3.98
C GLN A 24 11.10 6.20 -4.64
N GLY A 25 11.41 6.68 -5.85
CA GLY A 25 12.66 6.35 -6.55
C GLY A 25 12.64 5.02 -7.29
N TYR A 26 11.51 4.30 -7.32
CA TYR A 26 11.39 3.05 -8.05
C TYR A 26 10.72 3.27 -9.40
N GLU A 27 11.37 2.88 -10.50
CA GLU A 27 10.79 2.98 -11.85
C GLU A 27 9.45 2.24 -11.97
N MET A 28 9.30 1.16 -11.20
CA MET A 28 8.07 0.39 -11.10
C MET A 28 6.87 1.18 -10.54
N GLN A 29 7.05 2.36 -9.98
CA GLN A 29 5.94 3.28 -9.65
C GLN A 29 5.06 3.57 -10.87
N LYS A 30 5.64 3.63 -12.08
CA LYS A 30 4.92 3.91 -13.33
C LYS A 30 3.92 2.81 -13.74
N THR A 31 3.97 1.65 -13.09
CA THR A 31 2.96 0.60 -13.27
C THR A 31 1.63 0.98 -12.60
N LEU A 32 1.66 1.88 -11.61
CA LEU A 32 0.48 2.35 -10.91
C LEU A 32 -0.25 3.41 -11.73
N THR A 33 -1.56 3.30 -11.81
CA THR A 33 -2.39 4.21 -12.62
C THR A 33 -2.13 5.68 -12.25
N GLY A 34 -1.87 6.52 -13.25
CA GLY A 34 -1.62 7.95 -13.05
C GLY A 34 -0.24 8.31 -12.49
N GLN A 35 0.65 7.35 -12.25
CA GLN A 35 2.06 7.64 -11.98
C GLN A 35 2.82 7.73 -13.30
N HIS A 36 3.51 8.85 -13.51
CA HIS A 36 4.28 9.11 -14.72
C HIS A 36 5.78 9.24 -14.45
N SER A 37 6.18 9.30 -13.18
CA SER A 37 7.55 9.49 -12.72
C SER A 37 7.83 8.66 -11.48
N HIS A 38 9.10 8.35 -11.24
CA HIS A 38 9.57 7.77 -9.97
C HIS A 38 10.01 8.86 -8.96
N LEU A 39 10.04 10.12 -9.40
CA LEU A 39 10.47 11.25 -8.57
C LEU A 39 9.41 11.63 -7.53
N ASP A 40 8.13 11.40 -7.83
CA ASP A 40 7.04 11.65 -6.91
C ASP A 40 6.94 10.54 -5.87
N THR A 41 6.58 10.89 -4.65
CA THR A 41 6.28 9.91 -3.60
C THR A 41 4.90 9.32 -3.84
N VAL A 42 4.81 7.99 -3.79
CA VAL A 42 3.56 7.25 -3.74
C VAL A 42 3.25 6.91 -2.26
N PRO A 43 2.29 7.60 -1.63
CA PRO A 43 1.85 7.25 -0.28
C PRO A 43 0.90 6.05 -0.32
N VAL A 44 1.15 5.06 0.53
CA VAL A 44 0.24 3.94 0.80
C VAL A 44 -0.19 4.00 2.26
N ALA A 45 -1.46 4.27 2.50
CA ALA A 45 -2.00 4.34 3.85
C ALA A 45 -1.93 2.98 4.56
N ILE A 46 -1.67 3.01 5.86
CA ILE A 46 -1.66 1.85 6.76
C ILE A 46 -2.65 2.13 7.89
N PHE A 47 -3.65 1.27 8.03
CA PHE A 47 -4.57 1.30 9.15
C PHE A 47 -4.30 0.13 10.09
N ASP A 48 -4.59 0.32 11.37
CA ASP A 48 -4.54 -0.77 12.33
C ASP A 48 -5.68 -1.77 12.07
N ASN A 49 -5.36 -3.05 12.16
CA ASN A 49 -6.34 -4.12 12.02
C ASN A 49 -7.18 -4.22 13.29
N ASP A 50 -8.29 -3.49 13.30
CA ASP A 50 -9.26 -3.46 14.39
C ASP A 50 -10.30 -4.58 14.22
N GLN A 51 -10.77 -5.14 15.33
CA GLN A 51 -11.85 -6.13 15.33
C GLN A 51 -13.23 -5.46 15.19
N ASP A 52 -13.33 -4.18 15.54
CA ASP A 52 -14.49 -3.36 15.25
C ASP A 52 -14.44 -2.90 13.77
N ILE A 53 -15.09 -3.69 12.92
CA ILE A 53 -15.08 -3.48 11.47
C ILE A 53 -15.83 -2.21 11.07
N ASP A 54 -16.91 -1.86 11.77
CA ASP A 54 -17.69 -0.66 11.49
C ASP A 54 -16.88 0.59 11.83
N ALA A 55 -16.20 0.59 12.99
CA ALA A 55 -15.29 1.66 13.35
C ALA A 55 -14.09 1.77 12.40
N LEU A 56 -13.54 0.63 11.94
CA LEU A 56 -12.46 0.62 10.96
C LEU A 56 -12.91 1.24 9.63
N ALA A 57 -14.07 0.84 9.12
CA ALA A 57 -14.64 1.37 7.89
C ALA A 57 -14.83 2.89 7.98
N ALA A 58 -15.41 3.38 9.09
CA ALA A 58 -15.60 4.80 9.32
C ALA A 58 -14.28 5.59 9.32
N ARG A 59 -13.22 5.05 9.94
CA ARG A 59 -11.88 5.69 9.94
C ARG A 59 -11.26 5.73 8.54
N ILE A 60 -11.41 4.66 7.77
CA ILE A 60 -10.92 4.61 6.38
C ILE A 60 -11.66 5.64 5.53
N GLU A 61 -12.99 5.73 5.68
CA GLU A 61 -13.83 6.69 4.96
C GLU A 61 -13.46 8.13 5.31
N ASP A 62 -13.34 8.47 6.59
CA ASP A 62 -12.93 9.79 7.06
C ASP A 62 -11.54 10.19 6.52
N TYR A 63 -10.57 9.29 6.61
CA TYR A 63 -9.24 9.50 6.05
C TYR A 63 -9.30 9.78 4.54
N ALA A 64 -10.11 9.01 3.80
CA ALA A 64 -10.23 9.12 2.36
C ALA A 64 -10.84 10.45 1.88
N GLN A 65 -11.56 11.19 2.73
CA GLN A 65 -12.12 12.50 2.40
C GLN A 65 -11.04 13.53 2.07
N THR A 66 -9.89 13.45 2.75
CA THR A 66 -8.79 14.41 2.62
C THR A 66 -7.54 13.80 1.99
N HIS A 67 -7.41 12.47 2.04
CA HIS A 67 -6.26 11.73 1.54
C HIS A 67 -6.71 10.65 0.55
N PRO A 68 -6.71 10.94 -0.76
CA PRO A 68 -7.16 9.98 -1.76
C PRO A 68 -6.39 8.65 -1.69
N LEU A 69 -7.10 7.57 -1.39
CA LEU A 69 -6.58 6.21 -1.44
C LEU A 69 -6.52 5.75 -2.91
N ARG A 70 -5.56 6.26 -3.68
CA ARG A 70 -5.57 6.09 -5.15
C ARG A 70 -5.50 4.64 -5.61
N TYR A 71 -4.75 3.80 -4.88
CA TYR A 71 -4.47 2.43 -5.29
C TYR A 71 -5.05 1.38 -4.36
N GLY A 72 -5.13 1.70 -3.08
CA GLY A 72 -5.35 0.75 -2.01
C GLY A 72 -4.82 1.25 -0.67
N PHE A 73 -4.88 0.37 0.32
CA PHE A 73 -4.30 0.57 1.64
C PHE A 73 -3.86 -0.77 2.24
N LEU A 74 -2.96 -0.69 3.21
CA LEU A 74 -2.54 -1.81 4.04
C LEU A 74 -3.35 -1.84 5.34
N LEU A 75 -3.71 -3.04 5.77
CA LEU A 75 -4.12 -3.31 7.14
C LEU A 75 -2.95 -3.96 7.88
N ARG A 76 -2.57 -3.36 9.01
CA ARG A 76 -1.39 -3.75 9.79
C ARG A 76 -1.45 -5.22 10.20
N GLY A 77 -0.47 -6.01 9.76
CA GLY A 77 -0.39 -7.44 10.05
C GLY A 77 -1.45 -8.30 9.37
N HIS A 78 -2.21 -7.74 8.41
CA HIS A 78 -3.29 -8.41 7.72
C HIS A 78 -2.96 -8.55 6.24
N GLY A 79 -2.82 -7.44 5.49
CA GLY A 79 -2.63 -7.52 4.06
C GLY A 79 -2.92 -6.24 3.30
N LEU A 80 -2.89 -6.34 1.96
CA LEU A 80 -3.18 -5.26 1.02
C LEU A 80 -4.61 -5.40 0.49
N THR A 81 -5.37 -4.31 0.55
CA THR A 81 -6.60 -4.15 -0.23
C THR A 81 -6.35 -3.11 -1.31
N CYS A 82 -6.57 -3.46 -2.58
CA CYS A 82 -6.32 -2.57 -3.72
C CYS A 82 -7.43 -2.65 -4.79
N TRP A 83 -7.52 -1.63 -5.65
CA TRP A 83 -8.59 -1.53 -6.64
C TRP A 83 -8.17 -0.74 -7.87
N GLY A 84 -8.69 -1.12 -9.03
CA GLY A 84 -8.63 -0.32 -10.25
C GLY A 84 -10.02 -0.18 -10.84
N LYS A 85 -10.13 0.60 -11.94
CA LYS A 85 -11.41 0.76 -12.66
C LYS A 85 -12.01 -0.55 -13.18
N ASP A 86 -11.16 -1.56 -13.41
CA ASP A 86 -11.52 -2.91 -13.82
C ASP A 86 -10.57 -3.94 -13.19
N ILE A 87 -10.81 -5.23 -13.44
CA ILE A 87 -10.01 -6.30 -12.87
C ILE A 87 -8.56 -6.30 -13.37
N ASN A 88 -8.31 -5.89 -14.62
CA ASN A 88 -6.95 -5.85 -15.17
C ASN A 88 -6.13 -4.75 -14.52
N GLU A 89 -6.74 -3.58 -14.30
CA GLU A 89 -6.12 -2.49 -13.59
C GLU A 89 -5.88 -2.83 -12.11
N ALA A 90 -6.85 -3.46 -11.45
CA ALA A 90 -6.67 -3.94 -10.07
C ALA A 90 -5.50 -4.93 -9.96
N ARG A 91 -5.33 -5.85 -10.93
CA ARG A 91 -4.20 -6.79 -10.96
C ARG A 91 -2.86 -6.08 -11.21
N ARG A 92 -2.80 -5.16 -12.17
CA ARG A 92 -1.58 -4.37 -12.42
C ARG A 92 -1.16 -3.56 -11.19
N GLN A 93 -2.12 -2.96 -10.49
CA GLN A 93 -1.83 -2.26 -9.24
C GLN A 93 -1.36 -3.19 -8.14
N LEU A 94 -1.99 -4.36 -8.00
CA LEU A 94 -1.57 -5.38 -7.06
C LEU A 94 -0.11 -5.80 -7.31
N GLU A 95 0.21 -6.16 -8.56
CA GLU A 95 1.57 -6.56 -8.97
C GLU A 95 2.60 -5.45 -8.73
N GLY A 96 2.26 -4.21 -9.11
CA GLY A 96 3.13 -3.05 -8.89
C GLY A 96 3.38 -2.77 -7.41
N LEU A 97 2.33 -2.74 -6.57
CA LEU A 97 2.47 -2.51 -5.14
C LEU A 97 3.25 -3.62 -4.44
N GLU A 98 2.96 -4.89 -4.75
CA GLU A 98 3.66 -6.03 -4.14
C GLU A 98 5.16 -6.03 -4.47
N PHE A 99 5.52 -5.72 -5.72
CA PHE A 99 6.92 -5.57 -6.10
C PHE A 99 7.59 -4.43 -5.32
N LEU A 100 6.94 -3.26 -5.23
CA LEU A 100 7.47 -2.11 -4.49
C LEU A 100 7.62 -2.41 -2.99
N PHE A 101 6.68 -3.15 -2.40
CA PHE A 101 6.76 -3.60 -1.01
C PHE A 101 7.93 -4.56 -0.79
N GLU A 102 8.19 -5.47 -1.72
CA GLU A 102 9.36 -6.35 -1.68
C GLU A 102 10.66 -5.55 -1.71
N CYS A 103 10.77 -4.60 -2.65
CA CYS A 103 11.92 -3.72 -2.73
C CYS A 103 12.17 -2.96 -1.42
N GLU A 104 11.13 -2.39 -0.84
CA GLU A 104 11.25 -1.61 0.40
C GLU A 104 11.59 -2.51 1.60
N LEU A 105 11.03 -3.71 1.67
CA LEU A 105 11.38 -4.69 2.69
C LEU A 105 12.85 -5.13 2.57
N MET A 106 13.32 -5.43 1.35
CA MET A 106 14.72 -5.78 1.08
C MET A 106 15.66 -4.62 1.40
N ARG A 107 15.32 -3.39 0.97
CA ARG A 107 16.09 -2.18 1.25
C ARG A 107 16.29 -2.00 2.76
N ARG A 108 15.20 -2.04 3.55
CA ARG A 108 15.27 -1.96 5.02
C ARG A 108 16.06 -3.10 5.66
N ARG A 109 16.09 -4.28 5.03
CA ARG A 109 16.87 -5.42 5.53
C ARG A 109 18.37 -5.23 5.31
N TYR A 110 18.78 -4.69 4.16
CA TYR A 110 20.19 -4.54 3.79
C TYR A 110 20.81 -3.21 4.23
N GLU A 111 20.00 -2.18 4.50
CA GLU A 111 20.47 -0.88 5.01
C GLU A 111 20.42 -0.78 6.55
N ARG A 112 20.09 -1.88 7.23
CA ARG A 112 20.30 -1.97 8.68
C ARG A 112 21.76 -2.33 8.92
N ASP A 113 22.53 -1.35 9.39
CA ASP A 113 23.85 -1.56 10.01
C ASP A 113 23.77 -2.61 11.14
#